data_AF-A0A0B8NU46-F1
#
_entry.id   AF-A0A0B8NU46-F1
#
_cell.length_a   1.000
_cell.length_b   1.000
_cell.length_c   1.000
_cell.angle_alpha   90.00
_cell.angle_beta   90.00
_cell.angle_gamma   90.00
#
_symmetry.space_group_name_H-M   'P 1'
#
loop_
_entity.id
_entity.type
_entity.pdbx_description
1 polymer ?
#
loop_
_entity_poly.entity_id
_entity_poly.type
_entity_poly.pdbx_seq_one_letter_code
_entity_poly.pdbx_strand_id
1 'polypeptide(L)'
;MVMSIIKTIAELERIGDVASRLAKTSLEHKNVDPRYQTSLEPLCRLAIDMLHQVLDAFARMDLQSAANVYEMDEKVDKEYQSIIKQLTQFMTDEVQSIPAILEVMWSARAIERVGDRCQNICEYIIYAVKGKDVRHRDEEEIYKYRAS
;
A
#
# COMPACT_ATOMS: atom_id res chain seq x y z
N MET A 1 -0.04 21.54 11.45
CA MET A 1 1.33 21.04 11.19
C MET A 1 1.78 19.99 12.20
N VAL A 2 1.91 20.29 13.50
CA VAL A 2 2.34 19.29 14.53
C VAL A 2 1.50 18.02 14.51
N MET A 3 0.18 18.16 14.39
CA MET A 3 -0.73 17.00 14.29
C MET A 3 -0.47 16.13 13.04
N SER A 4 -0.17 16.73 11.88
CA SER A 4 0.13 15.97 10.66
C SER A 4 1.40 15.14 10.80
N ILE A 5 2.41 15.68 11.48
CA ILE A 5 3.67 14.96 11.75
C ILE A 5 3.41 13.75 12.64
N ILE A 6 2.68 13.93 13.75
CA ILE A 6 2.35 12.82 14.66
C ILE A 6 1.57 11.72 13.94
N LYS A 7 0.58 12.08 13.12
CA LYS A 7 -0.19 11.09 12.35
C LYS A 7 0.67 10.37 11.31
N THR A 8 1.58 11.07 10.65
CA THR A 8 2.51 10.47 9.69
C THR A 8 3.45 9.47 10.36
N ILE A 9 3.97 9.80 11.55
CA ILE A 9 4.80 8.88 12.35
C ILE A 9 4.03 7.60 12.68
N ALA A 10 2.76 7.72 13.08
CA ALA A 10 1.92 6.56 13.36
C ALA A 10 1.68 5.69 12.11
N GLU A 11 1.53 6.29 10.93
CA GLU A 11 1.41 5.51 9.69
C GLU A 11 2.72 4.79 9.36
N LEU A 12 3.89 5.42 9.57
CA LEU A 12 5.19 4.79 9.36
C LEU A 12 5.47 3.63 10.32
N GLU A 13 5.09 3.76 11.60
CA GLU A 13 5.16 2.66 12.56
C GLU A 13 4.37 1.45 12.04
N ARG A 14 3.14 1.67 11.58
CA ARG A 14 2.27 0.61 11.08
C ARG A 14 2.80 -0.02 9.78
N ILE A 15 3.49 0.73 8.93
CA ILE A 15 4.21 0.18 7.76
C ILE A 15 5.36 -0.72 8.24
N GLY A 16 6.14 -0.27 9.24
CA GLY A 16 7.20 -1.06 9.85
C GLY A 16 6.69 -2.39 10.44
N ASP A 17 5.54 -2.37 11.10
CA ASP A 17 4.87 -3.57 11.61
C ASP A 17 4.49 -4.55 10.51
N VAL A 18 3.96 -4.05 9.39
CA VAL A 18 3.65 -4.85 8.21
C VAL A 18 4.91 -5.51 7.66
N ALA A 19 5.99 -4.74 7.46
CA ALA A 19 7.25 -5.25 6.96
C ALA A 19 7.86 -6.32 7.88
N SER A 20 7.81 -6.10 9.19
CA SER A 20 8.27 -7.07 10.20
C SER A 20 7.48 -8.38 10.15
N ARG A 21 6.15 -8.29 10.00
CA ARG A 21 5.30 -9.49 9.87
C ARG A 21 5.59 -10.25 8.57
N LEU A 22 5.70 -9.57 7.44
CA LEU A 22 6.05 -10.18 6.15
C LEU A 22 7.40 -10.91 6.22
N ALA A 23 8.41 -10.29 6.84
CA ALA A 23 9.71 -10.91 7.04
C ALA A 23 9.63 -12.19 7.88
N LYS A 24 8.85 -12.18 8.97
CA LYS A 24 8.62 -13.37 9.81
C LYS A 24 7.90 -14.47 9.04
N THR A 25 6.82 -14.14 8.35
CA THR A 25 6.06 -15.09 7.52
C THR A 25 6.94 -15.72 6.45
N SER A 26 7.80 -14.94 5.78
CA SER A 26 8.74 -15.47 4.77
C SER A 26 9.75 -16.48 5.37
N LEU A 27 10.19 -16.27 6.61
CA LEU A 27 11.11 -17.19 7.29
C LEU A 27 10.44 -18.49 7.72
N GLU A 28 9.17 -18.43 8.13
CA GLU A 28 8.39 -19.58 8.57
C GLU A 28 7.99 -20.50 7.40
N HIS A 29 7.80 -19.93 6.20
CA HIS A 29 7.20 -20.63 5.05
C HIS A 29 8.22 -20.93 3.93
N LYS A 30 9.46 -21.30 4.27
CA LYS A 30 10.54 -21.59 3.30
C LYS A 30 10.26 -22.77 2.34
N ASN A 31 9.30 -23.64 2.66
CA ASN A 31 9.05 -24.90 1.95
C ASN A 31 7.70 -24.95 1.22
N VAL A 32 7.11 -23.79 0.91
CA VAL A 32 5.87 -23.75 0.11
C VAL A 32 6.18 -24.19 -1.33
N ASP A 33 5.37 -25.11 -1.84
CA ASP A 33 5.50 -25.63 -3.21
C ASP A 33 5.56 -24.46 -4.21
N PRO A 34 6.62 -24.39 -5.05
CA PRO A 34 6.77 -23.34 -6.06
C PRO A 34 5.58 -23.18 -6.99
N ARG A 35 4.76 -24.23 -7.17
CA ARG A 35 3.55 -24.21 -8.01
C ARG A 35 2.48 -23.24 -7.52
N TYR A 36 2.47 -22.87 -6.24
CA TYR A 36 1.52 -21.91 -5.67
C TYR A 36 2.14 -20.52 -5.43
N GLN A 37 3.35 -20.27 -5.94
CA GLN A 37 4.03 -18.99 -5.78
C GLN A 37 3.57 -18.02 -6.87
N THR A 38 2.42 -17.37 -6.67
CA THR A 38 2.15 -16.11 -7.37
C THR A 38 3.18 -15.08 -6.90
N SER A 39 3.90 -14.47 -7.85
CA SER A 39 4.88 -13.45 -7.50
C SER A 39 4.18 -12.22 -6.91
N LEU A 40 4.53 -11.87 -5.68
CA LEU A 40 4.13 -10.61 -5.04
C LEU A 40 5.13 -9.48 -5.32
N GLU A 41 6.20 -9.75 -6.06
CA GLU A 41 7.26 -8.78 -6.34
C GLU A 41 6.74 -7.50 -7.00
N PRO A 42 5.86 -7.55 -8.02
CA PRO A 42 5.34 -6.33 -8.65
C PRO A 42 4.58 -5.44 -7.64
N LEU A 43 3.72 -6.05 -6.82
CA LEU A 43 2.96 -5.35 -5.79
C LEU A 43 3.88 -4.72 -4.73
N CYS A 44 4.90 -5.47 -4.27
CA CYS A 44 5.93 -4.97 -3.36
C CYS A 44 6.67 -3.75 -3.94
N ARG A 45 7.07 -3.81 -5.22
CA ARG A 45 7.77 -2.71 -5.89
C ARG A 45 6.91 -1.45 -5.97
N LEU A 46 5.63 -1.59 -6.31
CA LEU A 46 4.69 -0.47 -6.33
C LEU A 46 4.53 0.15 -4.94
N ALA A 47 4.34 -0.66 -3.90
CA ALA A 47 4.20 -0.16 -2.53
C ALA A 47 5.45 0.55 -2.01
N ILE A 48 6.65 0.03 -2.31
CA ILE A 48 7.93 0.65 -1.94
C ILE A 48 8.13 1.98 -2.67
N ASP A 49 7.82 2.02 -3.97
CA ASP A 49 7.91 3.25 -4.76
C ASP A 49 6.95 4.33 -4.24
N MET A 50 5.71 3.95 -3.95
CA MET A 50 4.70 4.84 -3.35
C MET A 50 5.15 5.38 -1.99
N LEU A 51 5.78 4.55 -1.16
CA LEU A 51 6.35 4.95 0.13
C LEU A 51 7.50 5.95 -0.03
N HIS A 52 8.42 5.73 -0.95
CA HIS A 52 9.51 6.68 -1.20
C HIS A 52 8.97 8.02 -1.67
N GLN A 53 8.07 8.02 -2.64
CA GLN A 53 7.52 9.25 -3.21
C GLN A 53 6.67 10.03 -2.18
N VAL A 54 5.88 9.35 -1.33
CA VAL A 54 5.11 10.07 -0.30
C VAL A 54 6.02 10.70 0.76
N LEU A 55 7.14 10.06 1.10
CA LEU A 55 8.12 10.60 2.04
C LEU A 55 8.86 11.81 1.45
N ASP A 56 9.19 11.77 0.17
CA ASP A 56 9.76 12.93 -0.55
C ASP A 56 8.77 14.10 -0.61
N ALA A 57 7.50 13.81 -0.92
CA ALA A 57 6.43 14.81 -0.91
C ALA A 57 6.24 15.41 0.49
N PHE A 58 6.27 14.58 1.53
CA PHE A 58 6.14 15.01 2.92
C PHE A 58 7.29 15.92 3.34
N ALA A 59 8.54 15.54 3.05
CA ALA A 59 9.72 16.31 3.40
C ALA A 59 9.72 17.72 2.77
N ARG A 60 9.14 17.85 1.57
CA ARG A 60 9.04 19.10 0.82
C ARG A 60 7.73 19.84 1.03
N MET A 61 6.77 19.23 1.74
CA MET A 61 5.38 19.69 1.81
C MET A 61 4.79 19.97 0.42
N ASP A 62 5.12 19.10 -0.54
CA ASP A 62 4.76 19.26 -1.94
C ASP A 62 3.39 18.63 -2.23
N LEU A 63 2.39 19.50 -2.45
CA LEU A 63 1.02 19.10 -2.76
C LEU A 63 0.91 18.37 -4.10
N GLN A 64 1.73 18.77 -5.08
CA GLN A 64 1.69 18.20 -6.42
C GLN A 64 2.17 16.75 -6.38
N SER A 65 3.30 16.54 -5.72
CA SER A 65 3.84 15.19 -5.52
C SER A 65 2.88 14.34 -4.67
N ALA A 66 2.27 14.89 -3.61
CA ALA A 66 1.30 14.15 -2.80
C ALA A 66 0.06 13.70 -3.59
N ALA A 67 -0.47 14.56 -4.47
CA ALA A 67 -1.61 14.19 -5.33
C ALA A 67 -1.26 13.11 -6.35
N ASN A 68 -0.07 13.20 -6.96
CA ASN A 68 0.40 12.18 -7.90
C ASN A 68 0.57 10.82 -7.20
N VAL A 69 1.07 10.81 -5.96
CA VAL A 69 1.22 9.58 -5.17
C VAL A 69 -0.13 9.02 -4.76
N TYR A 70 -1.11 9.86 -4.43
CA TYR A 70 -2.46 9.41 -4.11
C TYR A 70 -3.10 8.59 -5.24
N GLU A 71 -2.79 8.91 -6.51
CA GLU A 71 -3.24 8.15 -7.69
C GLU A 71 -2.48 6.84 -7.93
N MET A 72 -1.23 6.74 -7.45
CA MET A 72 -0.47 5.50 -7.60
C MET A 72 -1.15 4.33 -6.88
N ASP A 73 -1.96 4.62 -5.87
CA ASP A 73 -2.76 3.63 -5.15
C ASP A 73 -3.68 2.83 -6.06
N GLU A 74 -4.27 3.46 -7.10
CA GLU A 74 -5.12 2.75 -8.07
C GLU A 74 -4.34 1.63 -8.79
N LYS A 75 -3.02 1.81 -8.98
CA LYS A 75 -2.16 0.77 -9.54
C LYS A 75 -1.89 -0.35 -8.52
N VAL A 76 -1.69 -0.01 -7.24
CA VAL A 76 -1.52 -0.97 -6.15
C VAL A 76 -2.78 -1.83 -6.03
N ASP A 77 -3.96 -1.21 -6.01
CA ASP A 77 -5.26 -1.87 -5.98
C ASP A 77 -5.46 -2.82 -7.15
N LYS A 78 -5.21 -2.34 -8.38
CA LYS A 78 -5.35 -3.17 -9.58
C LYS A 78 -4.43 -4.39 -9.54
N GLU A 79 -3.19 -4.22 -9.11
CA GLU A 79 -2.23 -5.33 -8.99
C GLU A 79 -2.65 -6.31 -7.89
N TYR A 80 -3.11 -5.80 -6.74
CA TYR A 80 -3.65 -6.61 -5.66
C TYR A 80 -4.85 -7.45 -6.14
N GLN A 81 -5.83 -6.84 -6.83
CA GLN A 81 -6.99 -7.55 -7.37
C GLN A 81 -6.58 -8.63 -8.41
N SER A 82 -5.58 -8.33 -9.24
CA SER A 82 -5.01 -9.31 -10.18
C SER A 82 -4.44 -10.53 -9.46
N ILE A 83 -3.66 -10.32 -8.39
CA ILE A 83 -3.10 -11.39 -7.56
C ILE A 83 -4.21 -12.21 -6.90
N ILE A 84 -5.22 -11.58 -6.31
CA ILE A 84 -6.34 -12.28 -5.66
C ILE A 84 -7.10 -13.16 -6.67
N LYS A 85 -7.32 -12.67 -7.89
CA LYS A 85 -7.96 -13.44 -8.96
C LYS A 85 -7.15 -14.69 -9.33
N GLN A 86 -5.82 -14.57 -9.46
CA GLN A 86 -4.94 -15.70 -9.76
C GLN A 86 -4.94 -16.73 -8.62
N LEU A 87 -4.81 -16.28 -7.37
CA LEU A 87 -4.82 -17.14 -6.19
C LEU A 87 -6.16 -17.90 -6.06
N THR A 88 -7.29 -17.25 -6.37
CA THR A 88 -8.62 -17.88 -6.33
C THR A 88 -8.78 -18.95 -7.41
N GLN A 89 -8.16 -18.77 -8.58
CA GLN A 89 -8.12 -19.80 -9.62
C GLN A 89 -7.40 -21.06 -9.13
N PHE A 90 -6.23 -20.92 -8.48
CA PHE A 90 -5.50 -22.06 -7.93
C PHE A 90 -6.28 -22.83 -6.86
N MET A 91 -7.07 -22.13 -6.03
CA MET A 91 -7.94 -22.80 -5.03
C MET A 91 -9.01 -23.69 -5.67
N THR A 92 -9.47 -23.32 -6.86
CA THR A 92 -10.49 -24.09 -7.60
C THR A 92 -9.90 -25.36 -8.20
N ASP A 93 -8.63 -25.32 -8.59
CA ASP A 93 -7.94 -26.44 -9.24
C ASP A 93 -7.44 -27.48 -8.21
N GLU A 94 -6.98 -27.06 -7.03
CA GLU A 94 -6.43 -27.97 -6.01
C GLU A 94 -6.81 -27.56 -4.56
N VAL A 95 -7.86 -28.15 -3.99
CA VAL A 95 -8.37 -27.85 -2.64
C VAL A 95 -7.32 -27.99 -1.53
N GLN A 96 -6.36 -28.91 -1.68
CA GLN A 96 -5.30 -29.16 -0.70
C GLN A 96 -4.31 -28.00 -0.59
N SER A 97 -4.25 -27.11 -1.59
CA SER A 97 -3.37 -25.94 -1.63
C SER A 97 -3.92 -24.71 -0.90
N ILE A 98 -5.22 -24.72 -0.53
CA ILE A 98 -5.92 -23.57 0.08
C ILE A 98 -5.15 -22.96 1.27
N PRO A 99 -4.61 -23.72 2.24
CA PRO A 99 -3.88 -23.13 3.37
C PRO A 99 -2.69 -22.27 2.93
N ALA A 100 -1.87 -22.77 2.01
CA ALA A 100 -0.71 -22.04 1.50
C ALA A 100 -1.13 -20.81 0.67
N ILE A 101 -2.20 -20.93 -0.12
CA ILE A 101 -2.73 -19.79 -0.90
C ILE A 101 -3.23 -18.69 0.04
N LEU A 102 -3.90 -19.03 1.15
CA LEU A 102 -4.36 -18.06 2.14
C LEU A 102 -3.19 -17.28 2.75
N GLU A 103 -2.05 -17.93 3.05
CA GLU A 103 -0.86 -17.25 3.54
C GLU A 103 -0.31 -16.21 2.53
N VAL A 104 -0.31 -16.56 1.25
CA VAL A 104 0.08 -15.64 0.16
C VAL A 104 -0.92 -14.49 0.05
N MET A 105 -2.23 -14.74 0.14
CA MET A 105 -3.26 -13.70 0.15
C MET A 105 -3.10 -12.73 1.31
N TRP A 106 -2.75 -13.23 2.50
CA TRP A 106 -2.48 -12.39 3.67
C TRP A 106 -1.27 -11.50 3.46
N SER A 107 -0.24 -12.03 2.79
CA SER A 107 0.94 -11.26 2.42
C SER A 107 0.60 -10.18 1.39
N ALA A 108 -0.16 -10.51 0.35
CA ALA A 108 -0.66 -9.55 -0.65
C ALA A 108 -1.47 -8.42 0.00
N ARG A 109 -2.41 -8.77 0.90
CA ARG A 109 -3.21 -7.77 1.64
C ARG A 109 -2.36 -6.92 2.57
N ALA A 110 -1.31 -7.51 3.16
CA ALA A 110 -0.40 -6.74 3.99
C ALA A 110 0.35 -5.70 3.17
N ILE A 111 0.78 -6.02 1.95
CA ILE A 111 1.45 -5.09 1.04
C ILE A 111 0.47 -3.99 0.57
N GLU A 112 -0.76 -4.34 0.18
CA GLU A 112 -1.77 -3.33 -0.20
C GLU A 112 -2.03 -2.32 0.92
N ARG A 113 -2.10 -2.77 2.18
CA ARG A 113 -2.22 -1.85 3.33
C ARG A 113 -1.08 -0.84 3.45
N VAL A 114 0.10 -1.10 2.88
CA VAL A 114 1.18 -0.09 2.81
C VAL A 114 0.79 1.05 1.87
N GLY A 115 0.13 0.74 0.75
CA GLY A 115 -0.48 1.71 -0.17
C GLY A 115 -1.50 2.60 0.53
N ASP A 116 -2.47 1.99 1.23
CA ASP A 116 -3.47 2.71 2.05
C ASP A 116 -2.81 3.70 3.03
N ARG A 117 -1.71 3.27 3.68
CA ARG A 117 -0.97 4.13 4.62
C ARG A 117 -0.30 5.30 3.90
N CYS A 118 0.22 5.08 2.70
CA CYS A 118 0.80 6.13 1.89
C CYS A 118 -0.27 7.15 1.45
N GLN A 119 -1.48 6.71 1.07
CA GLN A 119 -2.59 7.63 0.83
C GLN A 119 -2.93 8.49 2.06
N ASN A 120 -3.02 7.87 3.25
CA ASN A 120 -3.25 8.64 4.49
C ASN A 120 -2.19 9.73 4.70
N ILE A 121 -0.93 9.44 4.41
CA ILE A 121 0.15 10.44 4.51
C ILE A 121 -0.05 11.55 3.47
N CYS A 122 -0.45 11.23 2.23
CA CYS A 122 -0.79 12.24 1.21
C CYS A 122 -1.87 13.22 1.71
N GLU A 123 -2.93 12.70 2.31
CA GLU A 123 -4.00 13.52 2.90
C GLU A 123 -3.46 14.42 4.03
N TYR A 124 -2.53 13.92 4.85
CA TYR A 124 -1.93 14.69 5.93
C TYR A 124 -1.03 15.82 5.42
N ILE A 125 -0.34 15.64 4.30
CA ILE A 125 0.41 16.69 3.60
C ILE A 125 -0.56 17.78 3.14
N ILE A 126 -1.63 17.39 2.44
CA ILE A 126 -2.64 18.34 1.94
C ILE A 126 -3.25 19.13 3.08
N TYR A 127 -3.63 18.45 4.16
CA TYR A 127 -4.13 19.08 5.37
C TYR A 127 -3.10 20.04 6.00
N ALA A 128 -1.82 19.64 6.07
CA ALA A 128 -0.77 20.45 6.65
C ALA A 128 -0.54 21.77 5.90
N VAL A 129 -0.62 21.74 4.57
CA VAL A 129 -0.34 22.90 3.70
C VAL A 129 -1.58 23.79 3.53
N LYS A 130 -2.77 23.20 3.32
CA LYS A 130 -4.00 23.97 3.04
C LYS A 130 -4.80 24.34 4.28
N GLY A 131 -4.56 23.68 5.41
CA GLY A 131 -5.37 23.85 6.63
C GLY A 131 -6.83 23.38 6.48
N LYS A 132 -7.16 22.69 5.37
CA LYS A 132 -8.49 22.15 5.07
C LYS A 132 -8.48 20.65 5.23
N ASP A 133 -9.44 20.12 5.98
CA ASP A 133 -9.64 18.68 6.13
C ASP A 133 -10.23 18.12 4.84
N VAL A 134 -9.37 17.49 4.03
CA VAL A 134 -9.76 16.77 2.80
C VAL A 134 -10.14 15.33 3.08
N ARG A 135 -9.93 14.82 4.30
CA ARG A 135 -10.23 13.42 4.68
C ARG A 135 -11.73 13.10 4.72
N HIS A 136 -12.57 14.12 4.60
CA HIS A 136 -14.05 14.05 4.62
C HIS A 136 -14.70 14.80 3.45
N ARG A 137 -13.92 15.19 2.43
CA ARG A 137 -14.42 15.89 1.23
C ARG A 137 -13.92 15.16 -0.01
N ASP A 138 -14.77 15.14 -1.04
CA ASP A 138 -14.58 14.43 -2.31
C ASP A 138 -13.12 14.34 -2.76
N GLU A 139 -12.70 13.13 -3.16
CA GLU A 139 -11.40 12.84 -3.78
C GLU A 139 -11.06 13.82 -4.92
N GLU A 140 -12.09 14.39 -5.56
CA GLU A 140 -11.98 15.49 -6.52
C GLU A 140 -11.16 16.69 -6.03
N GLU A 141 -11.13 16.98 -4.73
CA GLU A 141 -10.31 18.06 -4.16
C GLU A 141 -8.81 17.73 -4.19
N ILE A 142 -8.44 16.46 -4.07
CA ILE A 142 -7.04 16.02 -4.16
C ILE A 142 -6.57 16.13 -5.61
N TYR A 143 -7.42 15.74 -6.56
CA TYR A 143 -7.14 15.77 -7.99
C TYR A 143 -6.96 17.19 -8.57
N LYS A 144 -7.38 18.24 -7.86
CA LYS A 144 -7.10 19.64 -8.24
C LYS A 144 -5.63 20.02 -8.14
N TYR A 145 -4.83 19.25 -7.39
CA TYR A 145 -3.41 19.48 -7.23
C TYR A 145 -2.57 18.63 -8.19
N ARG A 146 -3.15 18.11 -9.28
CA ARG A 146 -2.43 17.37 -10.33
C ARG A 146 -1.70 18.32 -11.29
N ALA A 147 -0.59 17.84 -11.85
CA ALA A 147 0.09 18.50 -12.95
C ALA A 147 -0.74 18.25 -14.20
N SER A 148 -0.96 19.31 -14.99
CA SER A 148 -1.68 19.24 -16.27
C SER A 148 -0.93 18.40 -17.31
#